data_AF-A0A510WTE3-F1
#
_entry.id   AF-A0A510WTE3-F1
#
_cell.length_a   1.000
_cell.length_b   1.000
_cell.length_c   1.000
_cell.angle_alpha   90.00
_cell.angle_beta   90.00
_cell.angle_gamma   90.00
#
_symmetry.space_group_name_H-M   'P 1'
#
loop_
_entity.id
_entity.type
_entity.pdbx_description
1 polymer ?
#
loop_
_entity_poly.entity_id
_entity_poly.type
_entity_poly.pdbx_seq_one_letter_code
_entity_poly.pdbx_strand_id
1 'polypeptide(L)'
;MKTDQQFNTIFNDYLKDFDQTPISKEQRAILPIIAFTVQGIPEQIESYVQAAVDQGINEEKILEVIYQLEPIVGVGKVQAALKVAHQVIPANRQMQRQNDSQFSKDVQARIYGTEIRNLLTDLPDGAGDFVADHLTNHFFGDFYQHKILTVAERELYELMALITLNVDFQIKAHAKGCLKAGNDESLIVWTIINMLPYIGFPLVINSIQKVHAAAQELNA
;
A
#
# COMPACT_ATOMS: atom_id res chain seq x y z
N MET A 1 -8.40 28.94 3.85
CA MET A 1 -9.65 28.67 3.10
C MET A 1 -10.78 28.61 4.11
N LYS A 2 -11.96 29.22 3.85
CA LYS A 2 -13.14 28.99 4.71
C LYS A 2 -13.58 27.54 4.50
N THR A 3 -13.78 26.78 5.57
CA THR A 3 -14.20 25.38 5.54
C THR A 3 -15.67 25.27 5.11
N ASP A 4 -15.98 24.37 4.19
CA ASP A 4 -17.36 24.03 3.81
C ASP A 4 -17.97 23.11 4.88
N GLN A 5 -18.74 23.71 5.80
CA GLN A 5 -19.34 22.99 6.92
C GLN A 5 -20.36 21.94 6.47
N GLN A 6 -21.09 22.21 5.38
CA GLN A 6 -22.09 21.29 4.87
C GLN A 6 -21.42 20.05 4.29
N PHE A 7 -20.40 20.24 3.45
CA PHE A 7 -19.62 19.13 2.92
C PHE A 7 -18.97 18.31 4.03
N ASN A 8 -18.35 18.96 5.01
CA ASN A 8 -17.71 18.26 6.14
C ASN A 8 -18.71 17.42 6.95
N THR A 9 -19.95 17.90 7.12
CA THR A 9 -20.99 17.14 7.83
C THR A 9 -21.36 15.88 7.05
N ILE A 10 -21.63 16.03 5.75
CA ILE A 10 -21.97 14.90 4.87
C ILE A 10 -20.84 13.86 4.85
N PHE A 11 -19.59 14.33 4.72
CA PHE A 11 -18.43 13.44 4.66
C PHE A 11 -18.19 12.73 5.99
N ASN A 12 -18.28 13.43 7.13
CA ASN A 12 -18.11 12.82 8.45
C ASN A 12 -19.22 11.81 8.76
N ASP A 13 -20.45 12.08 8.35
CA ASP A 13 -21.55 11.11 8.49
C ASP A 13 -21.30 9.87 7.64
N TYR A 14 -20.79 10.05 6.41
CA TYR A 14 -20.42 8.95 5.53
C TYR A 14 -19.28 8.09 6.09
N LEU A 15 -18.28 8.69 6.74
CA LEU A 15 -17.17 7.94 7.36
C LEU A 15 -17.62 7.00 8.49
N LYS A 16 -18.74 7.29 9.18
CA LYS A 16 -19.26 6.44 10.27
C LYS A 16 -19.67 5.06 9.78
N ASP A 17 -20.07 4.93 8.52
CA ASP A 17 -20.43 3.64 7.92
C ASP A 17 -19.23 2.67 7.89
N PHE A 18 -17.99 3.20 7.94
CA PHE A 18 -16.76 2.42 7.88
C PHE A 18 -16.24 2.00 9.27
N ASP A 19 -16.73 2.62 10.35
CA ASP A 19 -16.31 2.35 11.75
C ASP A 19 -16.68 0.94 12.24
N GLN A 20 -17.59 0.26 11.55
CA GLN A 20 -18.05 -1.09 11.90
C GLN A 20 -17.65 -2.16 10.88
N THR A 21 -16.86 -1.81 9.87
CA THR A 21 -16.36 -2.80 8.90
C THR A 21 -15.39 -3.79 9.55
N PRO A 22 -15.25 -5.03 9.03
CA PRO A 22 -14.48 -6.09 9.67
C PRO A 22 -12.97 -6.00 9.39
N ILE A 23 -12.41 -4.78 9.39
CA ILE A 23 -10.97 -4.56 9.32
C ILE A 23 -10.50 -3.85 10.60
N SER A 24 -9.22 -3.98 10.92
CA SER A 24 -8.68 -3.44 12.17
C SER A 24 -8.72 -1.91 12.20
N LYS A 25 -8.75 -1.35 13.41
CA LYS A 25 -8.59 0.10 13.65
C LYS A 25 -7.31 0.64 13.03
N GLU A 26 -6.22 -0.12 13.11
CA GLU A 26 -4.93 0.23 12.51
C GLU A 26 -5.04 0.33 10.98
N GLN A 27 -5.59 -0.68 10.32
CA GLN A 27 -5.78 -0.66 8.87
C GLN A 27 -6.60 0.57 8.45
N ARG A 28 -7.75 0.82 9.08
CA ARG A 28 -8.59 1.99 8.76
C ARG A 28 -7.86 3.33 8.88
N ALA A 29 -7.04 3.49 9.93
CA ALA A 29 -6.29 4.72 10.13
C ALA A 29 -5.20 4.93 9.07
N ILE A 30 -4.65 3.84 8.51
CA ILE A 30 -3.56 3.85 7.53
C ILE A 30 -4.07 4.10 6.09
N LEU A 31 -5.24 3.58 5.71
CA LEU A 31 -5.77 3.68 4.35
C LEU A 31 -5.81 5.10 3.74
N PRO A 32 -6.32 6.15 4.43
CA PRO A 32 -6.26 7.51 3.89
C PRO A 32 -4.83 8.00 3.63
N ILE A 33 -3.87 7.62 4.47
CA ILE A 33 -2.46 8.00 4.33
C ILE A 33 -1.88 7.41 3.05
N ILE A 34 -2.21 6.16 2.72
CA ILE A 34 -1.84 5.53 1.46
C ILE A 34 -2.46 6.28 0.29
N ALA A 35 -3.79 6.48 0.31
CA ALA A 35 -4.52 7.12 -0.78
C ALA A 35 -3.96 8.52 -1.10
N PHE A 36 -3.75 9.36 -0.09
CA PHE A 36 -3.26 10.73 -0.27
C PHE A 36 -1.77 10.79 -0.65
N THR A 37 -0.95 9.85 -0.18
CA THR A 37 0.43 9.71 -0.64
C THR A 37 0.45 9.40 -2.14
N VAL A 38 -0.39 8.46 -2.59
CA VAL A 38 -0.47 8.06 -4.00
C VAL A 38 -1.02 9.17 -4.89
N GLN A 39 -2.06 9.88 -4.43
CA GLN A 39 -2.66 11.00 -5.14
C GLN A 39 -1.74 12.23 -5.19
N GLY A 40 -0.73 12.30 -4.32
CA GLY A 40 0.21 13.42 -4.26
C GLY A 40 -0.40 14.68 -3.64
N ILE A 41 -1.30 14.51 -2.66
CA ILE A 41 -1.94 15.59 -1.91
C ILE A 41 -1.53 15.52 -0.43
N PRO A 42 -0.23 15.75 -0.13
CA PRO A 42 0.34 15.55 1.19
C PRO A 42 -0.29 16.45 2.27
N GLU A 43 -0.89 17.59 1.91
CA GLU A 43 -1.57 18.50 2.83
C GLU A 43 -2.75 17.86 3.57
N GLN A 44 -3.32 16.77 3.05
CA GLN A 44 -4.36 16.01 3.75
C GLN A 44 -3.77 15.06 4.79
N ILE A 45 -2.50 14.66 4.66
CA ILE A 45 -1.92 13.55 5.44
C ILE A 45 -1.76 13.91 6.92
N GLU A 46 -1.43 15.16 7.26
CA GLU A 46 -1.11 15.59 8.64
C GLU A 46 -2.22 15.21 9.63
N SER A 47 -3.48 15.52 9.30
CA SER A 47 -4.62 15.29 10.18
C SER A 47 -4.91 13.80 10.37
N TYR A 48 -4.70 12.98 9.34
CA TYR A 48 -4.85 11.53 9.44
C TYR A 48 -3.71 10.88 10.22
N VAL A 49 -2.47 11.37 10.08
CA VAL A 49 -1.34 10.93 10.91
C VAL A 49 -1.59 11.31 12.37
N GLN A 50 -1.99 12.55 12.65
CA GLN A 50 -2.33 13.00 14.02
C GLN A 50 -3.45 12.13 14.61
N ALA A 51 -4.54 11.92 13.87
CA ALA A 51 -5.64 11.09 14.32
C ALA A 51 -5.21 9.63 14.59
N ALA A 52 -4.31 9.08 13.78
CA ALA A 52 -3.77 7.74 14.00
C ALA A 52 -2.90 7.66 15.28
N VAL A 53 -2.04 8.65 15.50
CA VAL A 53 -1.22 8.77 16.71
C VAL A 53 -2.08 8.93 17.97
N ASP A 54 -3.07 9.83 17.94
CA ASP A 54 -4.03 10.02 19.05
C ASP A 54 -4.81 8.74 19.38
N GLN A 55 -5.01 7.90 18.36
CA GLN A 55 -5.66 6.60 18.48
C GLN A 55 -4.74 5.49 19.01
N GLY A 56 -3.46 5.78 19.24
CA GLY A 56 -2.44 4.84 19.71
C GLY A 56 -1.89 3.91 18.62
N ILE A 57 -2.03 4.27 17.35
CA ILE A 57 -1.47 3.49 16.25
C ILE A 57 0.06 3.65 16.25
N ASN A 58 0.78 2.56 15.96
CA ASN A 58 2.23 2.55 15.99
C ASN A 58 2.81 3.51 14.92
N GLU A 59 3.53 4.52 15.39
CA GLU A 59 4.19 5.54 14.55
C GLU A 59 5.16 4.94 13.53
N GLU A 60 5.93 3.91 13.90
CA GLU A 60 6.86 3.24 12.99
C GLU A 60 6.12 2.53 11.86
N LYS A 61 4.93 1.97 12.13
CA LYS A 61 4.09 1.37 11.09
C LYS A 61 3.54 2.43 10.14
N ILE A 62 3.07 3.56 10.66
CA ILE A 62 2.60 4.70 9.84
C ILE A 62 3.71 5.14 8.89
N LEU A 63 4.91 5.37 9.42
CA LEU A 63 6.06 5.74 8.60
C LEU A 63 6.41 4.64 7.60
N GLU A 64 6.52 3.38 8.04
CA GLU A 64 6.88 2.25 7.15
C GLU A 64 5.93 2.10 5.97
N VAL A 65 4.63 2.33 6.18
CA VAL A 65 3.65 2.34 5.10
C VAL A 65 3.97 3.43 4.09
N ILE A 66 4.36 4.64 4.50
CA ILE A 66 4.74 5.71 3.57
C ILE A 66 6.05 5.36 2.85
N TYR A 67 7.04 4.81 3.56
CA TYR A 67 8.35 4.43 3.00
C TYR A 67 8.21 3.41 1.87
N GLN A 68 7.46 2.31 2.09
CA GLN A 68 7.34 1.24 1.09
C GLN A 68 6.61 1.65 -0.18
N LEU A 69 5.97 2.82 -0.22
CA LEU A 69 5.32 3.31 -1.44
C LEU A 69 6.32 3.88 -2.44
N GLU A 70 7.60 4.06 -2.08
CA GLU A 70 8.60 4.66 -2.96
C GLU A 70 8.74 3.90 -4.29
N PRO A 71 8.87 2.56 -4.32
CA PRO A 71 8.95 1.82 -5.58
C PRO A 71 7.68 1.87 -6.42
N ILE A 72 6.54 2.26 -5.82
CA ILE A 72 5.23 2.29 -6.47
C ILE A 72 4.91 3.67 -7.03
N VAL A 73 5.13 4.73 -6.25
CA VAL A 73 4.71 6.11 -6.58
C VAL A 73 5.87 7.07 -6.80
N GLY A 74 7.10 6.62 -6.57
CA GLY A 74 8.33 7.37 -6.70
C GLY A 74 8.67 8.25 -5.50
N VAL A 75 9.97 8.55 -5.36
CA VAL A 75 10.55 9.30 -4.25
C VAL A 75 9.89 10.67 -3.98
N GLY A 76 9.45 11.39 -5.00
CA GLY A 76 8.91 12.74 -4.84
C GLY A 76 7.63 12.78 -3.99
N LYS A 77 6.69 11.85 -4.25
CA LYS A 77 5.44 11.75 -3.49
C LYS A 77 5.69 11.25 -2.06
N VAL A 78 6.59 10.28 -1.90
CA VAL A 78 6.99 9.77 -0.58
C VAL A 78 7.68 10.84 0.26
N GLN A 79 8.62 11.61 -0.30
CA GLN A 79 9.26 12.71 0.41
C GLN A 79 8.26 13.79 0.85
N ALA A 80 7.29 14.11 -0.01
CA ALA A 80 6.25 15.08 0.33
C ALA A 80 5.36 14.57 1.48
N ALA A 81 4.97 13.30 1.46
CA ALA A 81 4.19 12.66 2.52
C ALA A 81 4.98 12.58 3.85
N LEU A 82 6.24 12.14 3.80
CA LEU A 82 7.12 12.06 4.98
C LEU A 82 7.34 13.44 5.61
N LYS A 83 7.52 14.49 4.79
CA LYS A 83 7.68 15.85 5.30
C LYS A 83 6.50 16.27 6.18
N VAL A 84 5.28 15.95 5.77
CA VAL A 84 4.06 16.27 6.51
C VAL A 84 3.87 15.33 7.70
N ALA A 85 4.10 14.03 7.53
CA ALA A 85 4.06 13.06 8.64
C ALA A 85 5.03 13.44 9.76
N HIS A 86 6.20 14.01 9.41
CA HIS A 86 7.19 14.46 10.37
C HIS A 86 6.85 15.75 11.14
N GLN A 87 5.73 16.40 10.82
CA GLN A 87 5.16 17.45 11.67
C GLN A 87 4.51 16.87 12.92
N VAL A 88 4.11 15.59 12.88
CA VAL A 88 3.48 14.85 13.98
C VAL A 88 4.44 13.84 14.59
N ILE A 89 5.13 13.05 13.76
CA ILE A 89 6.00 11.94 14.19
C ILE A 89 7.48 12.35 14.06
N PRO A 90 8.30 12.29 15.11
CA PRO A 90 9.69 12.71 15.02
C PRO A 90 10.52 11.91 13.99
N ALA A 91 11.40 12.61 13.27
CA ALA A 91 12.28 12.02 12.25
C ALA A 91 13.53 11.36 12.86
N ASN A 92 13.34 10.47 13.83
CA ASN A 92 14.42 9.79 14.57
C ASN A 92 14.30 8.26 14.52
N ARG A 93 13.49 7.74 13.59
CA ARG A 93 13.28 6.31 13.37
C ARG A 93 14.60 5.58 13.16
N GLN A 94 14.80 4.48 13.89
CA GLN A 94 15.92 3.56 13.67
C GLN A 94 15.45 2.33 12.89
N MET A 95 15.91 2.22 11.66
CA MET A 95 15.47 1.16 10.75
C MET A 95 16.13 -0.18 11.12
N GLN A 96 15.34 -1.13 11.64
CA GLN A 96 15.79 -2.48 11.90
C GLN A 96 15.61 -3.36 10.66
N ARG A 97 16.72 -3.68 10.00
CA ARG A 97 16.75 -4.58 8.84
C ARG A 97 17.15 -6.00 9.23
N GLN A 98 16.54 -6.96 8.55
CA GLN A 98 16.88 -8.38 8.70
C GLN A 98 18.26 -8.71 8.11
N ASN A 99 18.78 -7.87 7.18
CA ASN A 99 20.07 -8.03 6.49
C ASN A 99 20.27 -9.43 5.91
N ASP A 100 19.20 -10.02 5.39
CA ASP A 100 19.19 -11.33 4.76
C ASP A 100 18.76 -11.16 3.30
N SER A 101 19.76 -11.12 2.41
CA SER A 101 19.51 -10.97 0.97
C SER A 101 18.79 -12.18 0.37
N GLN A 102 18.84 -13.35 1.02
CA GLN A 102 18.15 -14.53 0.53
C GLN A 102 16.65 -14.45 0.87
N PHE A 103 16.30 -13.97 2.06
CA PHE A 103 14.91 -13.76 2.47
C PHE A 103 14.10 -12.97 1.43
N SER A 104 14.58 -11.80 1.00
CA SER A 104 13.87 -10.97 0.01
C SER A 104 13.65 -11.68 -1.32
N LYS A 105 14.65 -12.43 -1.79
CA LYS A 105 14.56 -13.21 -3.03
C LYS A 105 13.58 -14.37 -2.90
N ASP A 106 13.57 -15.05 -1.75
CA ASP A 106 12.65 -16.15 -1.47
C ASP A 106 11.20 -15.63 -1.39
N VAL A 107 10.98 -14.47 -0.78
CA VAL A 107 9.66 -13.81 -0.77
C VAL A 107 9.21 -13.48 -2.20
N GLN A 108 10.06 -12.82 -2.99
CA GLN A 108 9.74 -12.49 -4.38
C GLN A 108 9.44 -13.77 -5.19
N ALA A 109 10.28 -14.79 -5.09
CA ALA A 109 10.11 -16.04 -5.83
C ALA A 109 8.81 -16.77 -5.44
N ARG A 110 8.48 -16.81 -4.15
CA ARG A 110 7.24 -17.43 -3.64
C ARG A 110 5.98 -16.72 -4.13
N ILE A 111 6.00 -15.39 -4.17
CA ILE A 111 4.81 -14.58 -4.47
C ILE A 111 4.65 -14.38 -5.99
N TYR A 112 5.73 -13.98 -6.67
CA TYR A 112 5.73 -13.52 -8.07
C TYR A 112 6.55 -14.40 -9.02
N GLY A 113 7.38 -15.30 -8.51
CA GLY A 113 8.29 -16.08 -9.35
C GLY A 113 9.23 -15.17 -10.16
N THR A 114 9.29 -15.40 -11.48
CA THR A 114 10.16 -14.65 -12.41
C THR A 114 9.38 -13.87 -13.46
N GLU A 115 8.10 -13.58 -13.21
CA GLU A 115 7.18 -13.00 -14.20
C GLU A 115 7.71 -11.72 -14.84
N ILE A 116 8.17 -10.75 -14.03
CA ILE A 116 8.70 -9.48 -14.53
C ILE A 116 10.02 -9.65 -15.29
N ARG A 117 10.92 -10.51 -14.80
CA ARG A 117 12.18 -10.79 -15.51
C ARG A 117 11.88 -11.36 -16.90
N ASN A 118 10.97 -12.33 -16.98
CA ASN A 118 10.57 -12.94 -18.24
C ASN A 118 9.84 -11.96 -19.17
N LEU A 119 9.01 -11.07 -18.61
CA LEU A 119 8.26 -10.06 -19.35
C LEU A 119 9.18 -9.05 -20.05
N LEU A 120 10.36 -8.80 -19.50
CA LEU A 120 11.28 -7.76 -19.97
C LEU A 120 12.53 -8.30 -20.70
N THR A 121 12.62 -9.63 -20.92
CA THR A 121 13.82 -10.29 -21.48
C THR A 121 14.23 -9.77 -22.87
N ASP A 122 13.30 -9.28 -23.68
CA ASP A 122 13.53 -8.87 -25.06
C ASP A 122 13.86 -7.36 -25.23
N LEU A 123 14.03 -6.63 -24.13
CA LEU A 123 14.37 -5.20 -24.19
C LEU A 123 15.83 -4.97 -24.62
N PRO A 124 16.10 -3.90 -25.38
CA PRO A 124 17.44 -3.59 -25.89
C PRO A 124 18.41 -3.20 -24.77
N ASP A 125 19.70 -3.31 -25.07
CA ASP A 125 20.81 -2.80 -24.23
C ASP A 125 20.80 -3.28 -22.76
N GLY A 126 20.19 -4.44 -22.50
CA GLY A 126 20.10 -5.00 -21.14
C GLY A 126 19.11 -4.26 -20.23
N ALA A 127 18.23 -3.41 -20.77
CA ALA A 127 17.28 -2.63 -19.98
C ALA A 127 16.33 -3.51 -19.15
N GLY A 128 15.94 -4.68 -19.67
CA GLY A 128 15.09 -5.62 -18.95
C GLY A 128 15.74 -6.18 -17.69
N ASP A 129 16.99 -6.62 -17.80
CA ASP A 129 17.79 -7.09 -16.66
C ASP A 129 17.99 -5.98 -15.64
N PHE A 130 18.27 -4.75 -16.10
CA PHE A 130 18.40 -3.59 -15.21
C PHE A 130 17.14 -3.39 -14.36
N VAL A 131 15.95 -3.39 -14.96
CA VAL A 131 14.69 -3.22 -14.23
C VAL A 131 14.41 -4.41 -13.31
N ALA A 132 14.59 -5.65 -13.79
CA ALA A 132 14.34 -6.85 -13.00
C ALA A 132 15.26 -6.94 -11.78
N ASP A 133 16.53 -6.56 -11.93
CA ASP A 133 17.50 -6.57 -10.83
C ASP A 133 17.23 -5.45 -9.81
N HIS A 134 16.79 -4.27 -10.25
CA HIS A 134 16.37 -3.22 -9.32
C HIS A 134 15.07 -3.55 -8.60
N LEU A 135 14.13 -4.23 -9.27
CA LEU A 135 12.96 -4.78 -8.60
C LEU A 135 13.39 -5.72 -7.45
N THR A 136 14.28 -6.68 -7.71
CA THR A 136 14.77 -7.60 -6.69
C THR A 136 15.58 -6.88 -5.59
N ASN A 137 16.54 -6.05 -5.96
CA ASN A 137 17.51 -5.49 -5.01
C ASN A 137 16.98 -4.27 -4.26
N HIS A 138 16.23 -3.39 -4.92
CA HIS A 138 15.69 -2.18 -4.30
C HIS A 138 14.33 -2.45 -3.67
N PHE A 139 13.33 -2.85 -4.47
CA PHE A 139 11.97 -3.03 -3.94
C PHE A 139 11.95 -4.13 -2.86
N PHE A 140 12.37 -5.35 -3.19
CA PHE A 140 12.38 -6.43 -2.19
C PHE A 140 13.59 -6.34 -1.24
N GLY A 141 14.78 -5.97 -1.73
CA GLY A 141 15.98 -5.97 -0.91
C GLY A 141 16.04 -4.85 0.13
N ASP A 142 15.57 -3.64 -0.17
CA ASP A 142 15.57 -2.55 0.81
C ASP A 142 14.35 -2.59 1.71
N PHE A 143 13.13 -2.71 1.16
CA PHE A 143 11.90 -2.53 1.94
C PHE A 143 11.38 -3.80 2.63
N TYR A 144 11.39 -4.96 1.97
CA TYR A 144 10.85 -6.20 2.56
C TYR A 144 11.70 -6.73 3.73
N GLN A 145 12.95 -6.28 3.86
CA GLN A 145 13.80 -6.65 5.00
C GLN A 145 13.47 -5.89 6.29
N HIS A 146 12.63 -4.86 6.23
CA HIS A 146 12.20 -4.14 7.42
C HIS A 146 11.14 -4.96 8.16
N LYS A 147 11.32 -5.17 9.45
CA LYS A 147 10.47 -6.07 10.25
C LYS A 147 9.17 -5.43 10.77
N ILE A 148 8.95 -4.16 10.48
CA ILE A 148 7.82 -3.39 11.02
C ILE A 148 6.48 -3.84 10.41
N LEU A 149 6.46 -4.20 9.13
CA LEU A 149 5.32 -4.80 8.46
C LEU A 149 5.63 -6.26 8.11
N THR A 150 4.66 -7.13 8.36
CA THR A 150 4.66 -8.49 7.82
C THR A 150 4.52 -8.47 6.30
N VAL A 151 4.93 -9.56 5.63
CA VAL A 151 4.75 -9.70 4.18
C VAL A 151 3.28 -9.56 3.78
N ALA A 152 2.35 -10.08 4.59
CA ALA A 152 0.91 -9.94 4.34
C ALA A 152 0.43 -8.48 4.41
N GLU A 153 0.89 -7.69 5.39
CA GLU A 153 0.56 -6.26 5.51
C GLU A 153 1.17 -5.44 4.36
N ARG A 154 2.41 -5.74 3.96
CA ARG A 154 3.07 -5.07 2.82
C ARG A 154 2.25 -5.21 1.56
N GLU A 155 1.99 -6.46 1.17
CA GLU A 155 1.23 -6.76 -0.04
C GLU A 155 -0.16 -6.13 -0.02
N LEU A 156 -0.84 -6.15 1.14
CA LEU A 156 -2.16 -5.54 1.30
C LEU A 156 -2.12 -4.02 1.04
N TYR A 157 -1.16 -3.32 1.64
CA TYR A 157 -1.04 -1.86 1.50
C TYR A 157 -0.49 -1.44 0.13
N GLU A 158 0.43 -2.21 -0.45
CA GLU A 158 0.91 -2.03 -1.82
C GLU A 158 -0.24 -2.21 -2.84
N LEU A 159 -1.11 -3.22 -2.65
CA LEU A 159 -2.31 -3.39 -3.45
C LEU A 159 -3.24 -2.16 -3.35
N MET A 160 -3.45 -1.58 -2.17
CA MET A 160 -4.27 -0.36 -2.02
C MET A 160 -3.67 0.83 -2.77
N ALA A 161 -2.33 0.95 -2.78
CA ALA A 161 -1.65 1.97 -3.54
C ALA A 161 -1.81 1.78 -5.06
N LEU A 162 -1.65 0.55 -5.55
CA LEU A 162 -1.81 0.20 -6.96
C LEU A 162 -3.25 0.36 -7.46
N ILE A 163 -4.23 0.06 -6.60
CA ILE A 163 -5.65 0.35 -6.85
C ILE A 163 -5.87 1.86 -6.99
N THR A 164 -5.25 2.66 -6.12
CA THR A 164 -5.34 4.12 -6.17
C THR A 164 -4.67 4.68 -7.44
N LEU A 165 -3.60 4.05 -7.96
CA LEU A 165 -2.99 4.37 -9.25
C LEU A 165 -3.75 3.84 -10.47
N ASN A 166 -4.68 2.89 -10.27
CA ASN A 166 -5.44 2.20 -11.32
C ASN A 166 -4.56 1.44 -12.35
N VAL A 167 -3.53 0.72 -11.88
CA VAL A 167 -2.62 -0.05 -12.76
C VAL A 167 -3.08 -1.51 -12.88
N ASP A 168 -3.92 -1.82 -13.88
CA ASP A 168 -4.62 -3.11 -13.99
C ASP A 168 -3.73 -4.36 -13.90
N PHE A 169 -2.62 -4.38 -14.64
CA PHE A 169 -1.67 -5.49 -14.63
C PHE A 169 -1.12 -5.75 -13.22
N GLN A 170 -0.75 -4.68 -12.52
CA GLN A 170 -0.17 -4.76 -11.17
C GLN A 170 -1.24 -5.09 -10.11
N ILE A 171 -2.47 -4.56 -10.24
CA ILE A 171 -3.59 -4.90 -9.35
C ILE A 171 -3.87 -6.41 -9.38
N LYS A 172 -3.87 -7.03 -10.58
CA LYS A 172 -4.07 -8.47 -10.72
C LYS A 172 -2.92 -9.28 -10.10
N ALA A 173 -1.68 -8.86 -10.32
CA ALA A 173 -0.52 -9.52 -9.75
C ALA A 173 -0.52 -9.44 -8.21
N HIS A 174 -0.70 -8.25 -7.63
CA HIS A 174 -0.74 -8.05 -6.19
C HIS A 174 -2.02 -8.61 -5.52
N ALA A 175 -3.13 -8.75 -6.23
CA ALA A 175 -4.30 -9.49 -5.71
C ALA A 175 -3.93 -10.96 -5.43
N LYS A 176 -3.27 -11.63 -6.38
CA LYS A 176 -2.71 -12.98 -6.17
C LYS A 176 -1.61 -12.96 -5.11
N GLY A 177 -0.79 -11.92 -5.11
CA GLY A 177 0.29 -11.74 -4.15
C GLY A 177 -0.19 -11.68 -2.71
N CYS A 178 -1.22 -10.87 -2.44
CA CYS A 178 -1.89 -10.77 -1.15
C CYS A 178 -2.40 -12.13 -0.65
N LEU A 179 -3.06 -12.90 -1.52
CA LEU A 179 -3.58 -14.23 -1.20
C LEU A 179 -2.45 -15.21 -0.87
N LYS A 180 -1.39 -15.25 -1.70
CA LYS A 180 -0.19 -16.08 -1.45
C LYS A 180 0.58 -15.67 -0.18
N ALA A 181 0.51 -14.38 0.19
CA ALA A 181 1.12 -13.87 1.41
C ALA A 181 0.31 -14.22 2.68
N GLY A 182 -0.90 -14.79 2.53
CA GLY A 182 -1.72 -15.29 3.62
C GLY A 182 -2.90 -14.39 4.01
N ASN A 183 -3.18 -13.32 3.25
CA ASN A 183 -4.43 -12.58 3.42
C ASN A 183 -5.58 -13.41 2.85
N ASP A 184 -6.71 -13.46 3.55
CA ASP A 184 -7.93 -14.01 2.97
C ASP A 184 -8.65 -12.99 2.06
N GLU A 185 -9.45 -13.50 1.13
CA GLU A 185 -10.19 -12.67 0.17
C GLU A 185 -11.10 -11.65 0.85
N SER A 186 -11.74 -12.02 1.96
CA SER A 186 -12.69 -11.15 2.68
C SER A 186 -11.96 -9.93 3.24
N LEU A 187 -10.80 -10.12 3.87
CA LEU A 187 -9.97 -9.04 4.39
C LEU A 187 -9.56 -8.08 3.26
N ILE A 188 -9.13 -8.59 2.12
CA ILE A 188 -8.72 -7.77 0.98
C ILE A 188 -9.91 -6.95 0.47
N VAL A 189 -11.06 -7.59 0.22
CA VAL A 189 -12.27 -6.92 -0.27
C VAL A 189 -12.74 -5.83 0.69
N TRP A 190 -12.80 -6.10 1.99
CA TRP A 190 -13.19 -5.10 2.97
C TRP A 190 -12.17 -3.97 3.11
N THR A 191 -10.89 -4.24 2.90
CA THR A 191 -9.87 -3.18 2.85
C THR A 191 -10.09 -2.27 1.64
N ILE A 192 -10.40 -2.83 0.46
CA ILE A 192 -10.74 -2.04 -0.75
C ILE A 192 -12.01 -1.23 -0.52
N ILE A 193 -13.03 -1.79 0.12
CA ILE A 193 -14.26 -1.05 0.47
C ILE A 193 -13.92 0.15 1.36
N ASN A 194 -13.02 0.01 2.33
CA ASN A 194 -12.62 1.13 3.19
C ASN A 194 -11.77 2.20 2.48
N MET A 195 -11.29 1.95 1.25
CA MET A 195 -10.68 2.99 0.41
C MET A 195 -11.73 3.89 -0.24
N LEU A 196 -13.01 3.48 -0.28
CA LEU A 196 -14.09 4.13 -1.03
C LEU A 196 -14.21 5.66 -0.76
N PRO A 197 -14.12 6.17 0.49
CA PRO A 197 -14.18 7.60 0.74
C PRO A 197 -13.04 8.42 0.13
N TYR A 198 -11.90 7.76 -0.15
CA TYR A 198 -10.67 8.41 -0.55
C TYR A 198 -10.37 8.27 -2.05
N ILE A 199 -10.89 7.21 -2.68
CA ILE A 199 -10.61 6.89 -4.10
C ILE A 199 -11.85 6.75 -4.97
N GLY A 200 -13.04 6.72 -4.37
CA GLY A 200 -14.33 6.68 -5.08
C GLY A 200 -14.74 5.31 -5.64
N PHE A 201 -16.02 5.22 -6.03
CA PHE A 201 -16.67 3.98 -6.47
C PHE A 201 -16.01 3.27 -7.65
N PRO A 202 -15.59 3.94 -8.74
CA PRO A 202 -15.11 3.22 -9.93
C PRO A 202 -13.89 2.35 -9.65
N LEU A 203 -12.93 2.86 -8.86
CA LEU A 203 -11.71 2.12 -8.51
C LEU A 203 -12.02 0.96 -7.57
N VAL A 204 -12.91 1.17 -6.60
CA VAL A 204 -13.33 0.12 -5.64
C VAL A 204 -14.04 -1.02 -6.35
N ILE A 205 -15.08 -0.73 -7.15
CA ILE A 205 -15.88 -1.75 -7.84
C ILE A 205 -15.00 -2.61 -8.75
N ASN A 206 -14.17 -1.95 -9.58
CA ASN A 206 -13.31 -2.65 -10.52
C ASN A 206 -12.27 -3.53 -9.81
N SER A 207 -11.78 -3.10 -8.65
CA SER A 207 -10.72 -3.83 -7.93
C SER A 207 -11.26 -5.01 -7.14
N ILE A 208 -12.46 -4.89 -6.55
CA ILE A 208 -13.15 -6.01 -5.90
C ILE A 208 -13.35 -7.16 -6.89
N GLN A 209 -13.80 -6.86 -8.12
CA GLN A 209 -13.98 -7.89 -9.15
C GLN A 209 -12.67 -8.61 -9.50
N LYS A 210 -11.55 -7.88 -9.57
CA LYS A 210 -10.23 -8.46 -9.87
C LYS A 210 -9.71 -9.33 -8.75
N VAL A 211 -9.89 -8.91 -7.49
CA VAL A 211 -9.53 -9.70 -6.32
C VAL A 211 -10.36 -10.98 -6.27
N HIS A 212 -11.67 -10.88 -6.50
CA HIS A 212 -12.53 -12.05 -6.54
C HIS A 212 -12.10 -13.04 -7.63
N ALA A 213 -11.82 -12.56 -8.85
CA ALA A 213 -11.31 -13.40 -9.92
C ALA A 213 -9.98 -14.08 -9.56
N ALA A 214 -9.04 -13.35 -8.96
CA ALA A 214 -7.77 -13.91 -8.50
C ALA A 214 -7.96 -15.00 -7.43
N ALA A 215 -8.92 -14.84 -6.51
CA ALA A 215 -9.24 -15.84 -5.51
C ALA A 215 -9.84 -17.11 -6.14
N GLN A 216 -10.73 -16.97 -7.13
CA GLN A 216 -11.27 -18.13 -7.86
C GLN A 216 -10.18 -18.88 -8.63
N GLU A 217 -9.26 -18.16 -9.29
CA GLU A 217 -8.15 -18.78 -10.03
C GLU A 217 -7.20 -19.59 -9.14
N LEU A 218 -6.97 -19.19 -7.88
CA LEU A 218 -6.09 -19.90 -6.95
C LEU A 218 -6.76 -21.11 -6.28
N ASN A 219 -8.09 -21.17 -6.29
CA ASN A 219 -8.88 -22.27 -5.71
C ASN A 219 -9.31 -23.33 -6.74
N ALA A 220 -9.05 -23.10 -8.03
CA ALA A 220 -9.36 -24.00 -9.13
C ALA A 220 -8.23 -25.02 -9.38
#